data_AF-A0A1I7RQE1-F1
#
_entry.id   AF-A0A1I7RQE1-F1
#
_cell.length_a   1.000
_cell.length_b   1.000
_cell.length_c   1.000
_cell.angle_alpha   90.00
_cell.angle_beta   90.00
_cell.angle_gamma   90.00
#
_symmetry.space_group_name_H-M   'P 1'
#
loop_
_entity.id
_entity.type
_entity.pdbx_description
1 polymer ?
#
loop_
_entity_poly.entity_id
_entity_poly.type
_entity_poly.pdbx_seq_one_letter_code
_entity_poly.pdbx_strand_id
1 'polypeptide(L)'
;MCLAATISFNSNVQQPQVSAPHEHYTDNITKHEEFLMSRLFDYEHMDQLNMTNTQLADYNGRLHDFCFHFASGHRVKNNETKAIKISHQVEGTGDLEVLLIGNSIIADLYYGLWPRFRSHYKRLTLVLTAATVPFQQDYEGDHSRHFLNIVKNFGRPIDLLVIRYATHRIVDDKNYIKNHMRTDMQYFFDQLSLLPVKKIITGYTEYKANRDYNAEILQKAQRANEDTSKFNFSYKKARERNLPLDKVISTLKCDKCSIYDFSRTFCNSITDKCNAVLENGVMIYWDYMHVSAFGSFFMADDFISYLRRINVI
;
A
#
# COMPACT_ATOMS: atom_id res chain seq x y z
N MET A 1 63.18 -0.40 22.17
CA MET A 1 62.83 -1.81 21.92
C MET A 1 61.35 -1.98 22.23
N CYS A 2 60.51 -1.91 21.21
CA CYS A 2 59.07 -2.19 21.32
C CYS A 2 58.79 -3.44 20.50
N LEU A 3 58.29 -4.49 21.14
CA LEU A 3 57.80 -5.69 20.47
C LEU A 3 56.52 -5.35 19.70
N ALA A 4 56.55 -5.50 18.39
CA ALA A 4 55.36 -5.54 17.55
C ALA A 4 54.74 -6.94 17.66
N ALA A 5 53.51 -7.03 18.17
CA ALA A 5 52.69 -8.22 18.09
C ALA A 5 51.95 -8.22 16.75
N THR A 6 52.35 -9.08 15.84
CA THR A 6 51.63 -9.41 14.61
C THR A 6 50.44 -10.30 14.96
N ILE A 7 49.23 -9.77 14.83
CA ILE A 7 48.00 -10.56 14.85
C ILE A 7 47.76 -11.06 13.43
N SER A 8 47.92 -12.37 13.20
CA SER A 8 47.51 -13.02 11.96
C SER A 8 45.98 -13.17 11.96
N PHE A 9 45.30 -12.45 11.08
CA PHE A 9 43.90 -12.75 10.79
C PHE A 9 43.82 -14.02 9.95
N ASN A 10 43.28 -15.07 10.54
CA ASN A 10 42.88 -16.29 9.82
C ASN A 10 41.67 -15.92 8.95
N SER A 11 41.90 -15.61 7.68
CA SER A 11 40.84 -15.33 6.71
C SER A 11 40.20 -16.64 6.24
N ASN A 12 39.39 -17.24 7.11
CA ASN A 12 38.38 -18.23 6.73
C ASN A 12 36.98 -17.64 6.94
N VAL A 13 36.78 -16.42 6.44
CA VAL A 13 35.43 -15.96 6.12
C VAL A 13 35.08 -16.66 4.81
N GLN A 14 34.28 -17.73 4.89
CA GLN A 14 33.56 -18.22 3.74
C GLN A 14 32.85 -17.02 3.12
N GLN A 15 33.25 -16.65 1.90
CA GLN A 15 32.46 -15.76 1.08
C GLN A 15 31.02 -16.30 1.09
N PRO A 16 29.99 -15.46 1.30
CA PRO A 16 28.62 -15.90 1.12
C PRO A 16 28.54 -16.52 -0.27
N GLN A 17 28.11 -17.78 -0.33
CA GLN A 17 27.82 -18.42 -1.61
C GLN A 17 26.89 -17.48 -2.35
N VAL A 18 27.36 -17.02 -3.51
CA VAL A 18 26.52 -16.38 -4.53
C VAL A 18 25.35 -17.33 -4.73
N SER A 19 24.17 -16.92 -4.30
CA SER A 19 22.94 -17.66 -4.54
C SER A 19 22.85 -17.92 -6.05
N ALA A 20 22.63 -19.19 -6.39
CA ALA A 20 22.49 -19.65 -7.76
C ALA A 20 21.48 -18.76 -8.52
N PRO A 21 21.64 -18.61 -9.85
CA PRO A 21 20.67 -17.87 -10.66
C PRO A 21 19.26 -18.35 -10.35
N HIS A 22 18.31 -17.41 -10.30
CA HIS A 22 16.86 -17.59 -10.09
C HIS A 22 16.20 -18.50 -11.16
N GLU A 23 16.69 -19.73 -11.33
CA GLU A 23 16.12 -20.75 -12.18
C GLU A 23 15.12 -21.53 -11.32
N HIS A 24 13.84 -21.41 -11.69
CA HIS A 24 12.71 -22.22 -11.20
C HIS A 24 12.01 -21.81 -9.89
N TYR A 25 11.77 -20.53 -9.64
CA TYR A 25 10.52 -20.18 -8.94
C TYR A 25 9.38 -20.15 -9.95
N THR A 26 8.70 -21.29 -10.13
CA THR A 26 7.32 -21.29 -10.63
C THR A 26 6.43 -20.69 -9.55
N ASP A 27 6.61 -19.39 -9.23
CA ASP A 27 5.74 -18.69 -8.27
C ASP A 27 4.30 -18.88 -8.67
N ASN A 28 3.54 -19.55 -7.82
CA ASN A 28 2.13 -19.72 -8.03
C ASN A 28 1.43 -18.47 -7.49
N ILE A 29 1.00 -17.58 -8.37
CA ILE A 29 0.28 -16.36 -8.01
C ILE A 29 -1.03 -16.64 -7.26
N THR A 30 -1.54 -17.88 -7.29
CA THR A 30 -2.72 -18.28 -6.51
C THR A 30 -2.38 -18.66 -5.07
N LYS A 31 -1.09 -18.81 -4.74
CA LYS A 31 -0.59 -19.02 -3.38
C LYS A 31 -0.04 -17.71 -2.83
N HIS A 32 -0.96 -16.83 -2.42
CA HIS A 32 -0.64 -15.43 -2.15
C HIS A 32 0.46 -15.24 -1.09
N GLU A 33 0.47 -16.03 -0.02
CA GLU A 33 1.48 -15.93 1.04
C GLU A 33 2.87 -16.31 0.55
N GLU A 34 3.00 -17.43 -0.17
CA GLU A 34 4.28 -17.87 -0.75
C GLU A 34 4.82 -16.79 -1.72
N PHE A 35 3.95 -16.22 -2.56
CA PHE A 35 4.31 -15.14 -3.46
C PHE A 35 4.82 -13.90 -2.70
N LEU A 36 4.07 -13.44 -1.69
CA LEU A 36 4.44 -12.25 -0.92
C LEU A 36 5.72 -12.46 -0.11
N MET A 37 5.95 -13.64 0.46
CA MET A 37 7.18 -13.95 1.19
C MET A 37 8.39 -14.02 0.26
N SER A 38 8.24 -14.56 -0.96
CA SER A 38 9.31 -14.53 -1.97
C SER A 38 9.65 -13.10 -2.39
N ARG A 39 8.64 -12.25 -2.65
CA ARG A 39 8.86 -10.84 -2.99
C ARG A 39 9.42 -10.03 -1.83
N LEU A 40 9.09 -10.39 -0.58
CA LEU A 40 9.70 -9.79 0.60
C LEU A 40 11.19 -10.12 0.69
N PHE A 41 11.57 -11.37 0.41
CA PHE A 41 12.99 -11.75 0.35
C PHE A 41 13.74 -10.90 -0.68
N ASP A 42 13.18 -10.74 -1.88
CA ASP A 42 13.75 -9.88 -2.92
C ASP A 42 13.86 -8.41 -2.47
N TYR A 43 12.88 -7.90 -1.71
CA TYR A 43 12.89 -6.56 -1.12
C TYR A 43 13.98 -6.38 -0.06
N GLU A 44 14.23 -7.38 0.78
CA GLU A 44 15.26 -7.33 1.82
C GLU A 44 16.68 -7.47 1.26
N HIS A 45 16.82 -8.00 0.04
CA HIS A 45 18.08 -8.21 -0.66
C HIS A 45 18.11 -7.44 -1.99
N MET A 46 17.55 -6.23 -2.01
CA MET A 46 17.46 -5.39 -3.22
C MET A 46 18.80 -5.13 -3.90
N ASP A 47 19.89 -5.06 -3.13
CA ASP A 47 21.27 -4.90 -3.58
C ASP A 47 21.76 -6.11 -4.41
N GLN A 48 21.11 -7.25 -4.27
CA GLN A 48 21.43 -8.50 -4.95
C GLN A 48 20.55 -8.77 -6.19
N LEU A 49 19.56 -7.91 -6.45
CA LEU A 49 18.67 -8.03 -7.62
C LEU A 49 19.39 -7.58 -8.91
N ASN A 50 20.24 -8.46 -9.44
CA ASN A 50 20.93 -8.26 -10.71
C ASN A 50 20.17 -8.94 -11.86
N MET A 51 19.13 -8.27 -12.36
CA MET A 51 18.29 -8.76 -13.45
C MET A 51 18.58 -8.01 -14.76
N THR A 52 18.64 -8.74 -15.87
CA THR A 52 18.59 -8.15 -17.21
C THR A 52 17.26 -7.45 -17.43
N ASN A 53 17.18 -6.53 -18.40
CA ASN A 53 15.94 -5.82 -18.71
C ASN A 53 14.78 -6.76 -19.10
N THR A 54 15.05 -7.89 -19.75
CA THR A 54 14.04 -8.91 -20.03
C THR A 54 13.55 -9.59 -18.76
N GLN A 55 14.46 -9.98 -17.86
CA GLN A 55 14.10 -10.54 -16.56
C GLN A 55 13.30 -9.54 -15.70
N LEU A 56 13.65 -8.26 -15.73
CA LEU A 56 12.91 -7.20 -15.05
C LEU A 56 11.49 -7.03 -15.59
N ALA A 57 11.33 -7.08 -16.92
CA ALA A 57 10.01 -7.03 -17.54
C ALA A 57 9.13 -8.20 -17.07
N ASP A 58 9.67 -9.41 -17.06
CA ASP A 58 8.93 -10.59 -16.64
C ASP A 58 8.65 -10.56 -15.13
N TYR A 59 9.62 -10.15 -14.31
CA TYR A 59 9.46 -9.93 -12.87
C TYR A 59 8.34 -8.93 -12.55
N ASN A 60 8.35 -7.78 -13.22
CA ASN A 60 7.30 -6.76 -13.09
C ASN A 60 5.94 -7.28 -13.59
N GLY A 61 5.91 -8.13 -14.62
CA GLY A 61 4.70 -8.83 -15.07
C GLY A 61 4.09 -9.70 -13.97
N ARG A 62 4.90 -10.50 -13.29
CA ARG A 62 4.39 -11.35 -12.19
C ARG A 62 3.85 -10.55 -11.01
N LEU A 63 4.52 -9.45 -10.66
CA LEU A 63 4.03 -8.52 -9.65
C LEU A 63 2.68 -7.90 -10.03
N HIS A 64 2.51 -7.50 -11.30
CA HIS A 64 1.25 -6.98 -11.83
C HIS A 64 0.15 -8.05 -11.75
N ASP A 65 0.43 -9.24 -12.26
CA ASP A 65 -0.53 -10.34 -12.33
C ASP A 65 -1.01 -10.72 -10.94
N PHE A 66 -0.10 -10.84 -9.97
CA PHE A 66 -0.48 -11.06 -8.57
C PHE A 66 -1.46 -10.00 -8.07
N CYS A 67 -1.12 -8.72 -8.19
CA CYS A 67 -1.97 -7.62 -7.70
C CYS A 67 -3.35 -7.62 -8.37
N PHE A 68 -3.38 -7.83 -9.68
CA PHE A 68 -4.61 -7.87 -10.47
C PHE A 68 -5.49 -9.07 -10.11
N HIS A 69 -4.93 -10.27 -10.04
CA HIS A 69 -5.65 -11.50 -9.70
C HIS A 69 -6.16 -11.47 -8.26
N PHE A 70 -5.35 -11.03 -7.30
CA PHE A 70 -5.77 -10.91 -5.91
C PHE A 70 -6.94 -9.94 -5.79
N ALA A 71 -6.81 -8.71 -6.28
CA ALA A 71 -7.85 -7.69 -6.16
C ALA A 71 -9.15 -8.11 -6.86
N SER A 72 -9.05 -8.70 -8.06
CA SER A 72 -10.21 -9.17 -8.81
C SER A 72 -10.93 -10.35 -8.15
N GLY A 73 -10.18 -11.25 -7.50
CA GLY A 73 -10.72 -12.42 -6.81
C GLY A 73 -11.36 -12.12 -5.45
N HIS A 74 -10.93 -11.06 -4.76
CA HIS A 74 -11.36 -10.75 -3.38
C HIS A 74 -12.22 -9.48 -3.25
N ARG A 75 -12.51 -8.78 -4.35
CA ARG A 75 -13.39 -7.61 -4.32
C ARG A 75 -14.80 -7.97 -3.86
N VAL A 76 -15.33 -7.18 -2.94
CA VAL A 76 -16.70 -7.28 -2.46
C VAL A 76 -17.56 -6.32 -3.27
N LYS A 77 -18.74 -6.79 -3.71
CA LYS A 77 -19.73 -5.93 -4.35
C LYS A 77 -20.44 -5.10 -3.28
N ASN A 78 -20.65 -3.81 -3.57
CA ASN A 78 -21.47 -2.92 -2.75
C ASN A 78 -22.96 -3.33 -2.84
N ASN A 79 -23.34 -4.44 -2.21
CA ASN A 79 -24.74 -4.84 -2.09
C ASN A 79 -25.15 -4.62 -0.63
N GLU A 80 -26.04 -3.65 -0.41
CA GLU A 80 -26.37 -3.07 0.89
C GLU A 80 -27.08 -4.02 1.89
N THR A 81 -27.27 -5.31 1.58
CA THR A 81 -28.34 -6.10 2.22
C THR A 81 -27.98 -7.49 2.77
N LYS A 82 -26.74 -7.99 2.73
CA LYS A 82 -26.42 -9.30 3.33
C LYS A 82 -25.02 -9.32 3.94
N ALA A 83 -24.87 -10.10 5.02
CA ALA A 83 -23.68 -10.46 5.82
C ALA A 83 -22.34 -9.84 5.39
N ILE A 84 -21.54 -9.34 6.35
CA ILE A 84 -20.18 -8.84 6.10
C ILE A 84 -19.43 -9.83 5.23
N LYS A 85 -19.09 -9.40 4.02
CA LYS A 85 -18.19 -10.15 3.16
C LYS A 85 -16.79 -9.64 3.45
N ILE A 86 -16.03 -10.47 4.17
CA ILE A 86 -14.60 -10.26 4.32
C ILE A 86 -13.95 -10.58 2.97
N SER A 87 -13.13 -9.67 2.45
CA SER A 87 -12.37 -9.89 1.22
C SER A 87 -11.31 -10.96 1.45
N HIS A 88 -10.49 -10.78 2.48
CA HIS A 88 -9.43 -11.72 2.85
C HIS A 88 -9.06 -11.54 4.32
N GLN A 89 -8.59 -12.59 4.99
CA GLN A 89 -8.13 -12.54 6.37
C GLN A 89 -6.97 -13.50 6.59
N VAL A 90 -5.99 -13.07 7.38
CA VAL A 90 -4.82 -13.86 7.77
C VAL A 90 -4.56 -13.74 9.26
N GLU A 91 -3.94 -14.76 9.84
CA GLU A 91 -3.55 -14.77 11.24
C GLU A 91 -2.06 -14.51 11.40
N GLY A 92 -1.72 -13.79 12.47
CA GLY A 92 -0.35 -13.44 12.83
C GLY A 92 0.01 -13.98 14.21
N THR A 93 1.12 -13.46 14.74
CA THR A 93 1.67 -13.89 16.03
C THR A 93 1.58 -12.81 17.11
N GLY A 94 1.08 -11.63 16.75
CA GLY A 94 0.82 -10.54 17.69
C GLY A 94 -0.57 -10.62 18.32
N ASP A 95 -1.02 -9.50 18.87
CA ASP A 95 -2.26 -9.40 19.64
C ASP A 95 -3.30 -8.47 19.00
N LEU A 96 -2.91 -7.61 18.05
CA LEU A 96 -3.81 -6.61 17.48
C LEU A 96 -4.88 -7.22 16.57
N GLU A 97 -6.11 -6.76 16.74
CA GLU A 97 -7.17 -6.91 15.75
C GLU A 97 -7.13 -5.75 14.75
N VAL A 98 -6.65 -6.03 13.53
CA VAL A 98 -6.46 -5.02 12.47
C VAL A 98 -7.50 -5.20 11.38
N LEU A 99 -8.26 -4.15 11.11
CA LEU A 99 -9.23 -4.08 10.03
C LEU A 99 -8.81 -3.01 9.01
N LEU A 100 -8.60 -3.41 7.77
CA LEU A 100 -8.38 -2.52 6.63
C LEU A 100 -9.67 -2.43 5.80
N ILE A 101 -10.20 -1.23 5.62
CA ILE A 101 -11.38 -0.98 4.77
C ILE A 101 -11.08 0.08 3.71
N GLY A 102 -11.70 -0.05 2.53
CA GLY A 102 -11.58 0.97 1.49
C GLY A 102 -11.85 0.47 0.09
N ASN A 103 -11.28 1.17 -0.89
CA ASN A 103 -11.32 0.77 -2.30
C ASN A 103 -10.02 0.10 -2.76
N SER A 104 -9.82 -0.07 -4.06
CA SER A 104 -8.73 -0.87 -4.64
C SER A 104 -7.35 -0.58 -4.05
N ILE A 105 -7.04 0.68 -3.69
CA ILE A 105 -5.74 1.03 -3.10
C ILE A 105 -5.57 0.61 -1.63
N ILE A 106 -6.61 0.11 -0.94
CA ILE A 106 -6.43 -0.49 0.40
C ILE A 106 -5.68 -1.83 0.31
N ALA A 107 -5.83 -2.55 -0.80
CA ALA A 107 -5.12 -3.80 -1.06
C ALA A 107 -3.60 -3.56 -1.15
N ASP A 108 -3.19 -2.43 -1.73
CA ASP A 108 -1.80 -2.01 -1.79
C ASP A 108 -1.15 -1.92 -0.40
N LEU A 109 -1.88 -1.51 0.64
CA LEU A 109 -1.33 -1.54 2.01
C LEU A 109 -1.35 -2.97 2.58
N TYR A 110 -2.42 -3.71 2.30
CA TYR A 110 -2.61 -5.08 2.77
C TYR A 110 -1.46 -6.01 2.37
N TYR A 111 -1.01 -5.94 1.11
CA TYR A 111 0.10 -6.76 0.61
C TYR A 111 1.37 -6.59 1.42
N GLY A 112 1.67 -5.36 1.83
CA GLY A 112 2.86 -5.04 2.62
C GLY A 112 2.71 -5.44 4.07
N LEU A 113 1.54 -5.14 4.68
CA LEU A 113 1.30 -5.46 6.09
C LEU A 113 1.23 -6.95 6.36
N TRP A 114 0.73 -7.76 5.41
CA TRP A 114 0.60 -9.21 5.63
C TRP A 114 1.93 -9.83 6.10
N PRO A 115 3.05 -9.73 5.38
CA PRO A 115 4.31 -10.28 5.87
C PRO A 115 5.04 -9.34 6.85
N ARG A 116 5.07 -8.01 6.63
CA ARG A 116 5.87 -7.08 7.45
C ARG A 116 5.32 -6.81 8.85
N PHE A 117 4.01 -6.98 9.05
CA PHE A 117 3.32 -6.63 10.28
C PHE A 117 2.88 -7.86 11.10
N ARG A 118 3.29 -9.07 10.68
CA ARG A 118 2.81 -10.35 11.24
C ARG A 118 3.06 -10.53 12.73
N SER A 119 4.13 -9.96 13.26
CA SER A 119 4.46 -10.01 14.70
C SER A 119 3.59 -9.09 15.56
N HIS A 120 2.80 -8.21 14.95
CA HIS A 120 1.99 -7.21 15.65
C HIS A 120 0.50 -7.55 15.64
N TYR A 121 -0.02 -8.14 14.56
CA TYR A 121 -1.43 -8.51 14.50
C TYR A 121 -1.68 -9.94 14.95
N LYS A 122 -2.80 -10.15 15.65
CA LYS A 122 -3.45 -11.44 15.80
C LYS A 122 -4.20 -11.79 14.52
N ARG A 123 -4.95 -10.83 13.97
CA ARG A 123 -5.68 -10.96 12.71
C ARG A 123 -5.56 -9.68 11.88
N LEU A 124 -5.27 -9.85 10.60
CA LEU A 124 -5.28 -8.78 9.60
C LEU A 124 -6.41 -9.07 8.61
N THR A 125 -7.45 -8.24 8.67
CA THR A 125 -8.67 -8.41 7.87
C THR A 125 -8.79 -7.33 6.82
N LEU A 126 -9.09 -7.71 5.59
CA LEU A 126 -9.33 -6.83 4.46
C LEU A 126 -10.81 -6.81 4.10
N VAL A 127 -11.37 -5.62 3.90
CA VAL A 127 -12.62 -5.41 3.18
C VAL A 127 -12.42 -4.38 2.07
N LEU A 128 -12.47 -4.87 0.84
CA LEU A 128 -12.18 -4.12 -0.36
C LEU A 128 -13.45 -3.98 -1.22
N THR A 129 -13.88 -2.73 -1.44
CA THR A 129 -14.99 -2.39 -2.34
C THR A 129 -14.48 -1.48 -3.46
N ALA A 130 -14.45 -1.99 -4.69
CA ALA A 130 -13.81 -1.29 -5.81
C ALA A 130 -14.46 0.08 -6.08
N ALA A 131 -13.61 1.06 -6.39
CA ALA A 131 -13.97 2.41 -6.81
C ALA A 131 -14.83 3.26 -5.86
N THR A 132 -15.11 2.86 -4.62
CA THR A 132 -15.90 3.68 -3.68
C THR A 132 -15.07 4.68 -2.88
N VAL A 133 -15.65 5.82 -2.50
CA VAL A 133 -15.11 6.71 -1.45
C VAL A 133 -15.91 6.50 -0.15
N PRO A 134 -15.30 6.07 0.97
CA PRO A 134 -16.04 5.55 2.11
C PRO A 134 -17.09 6.46 2.74
N PHE A 135 -16.93 7.78 2.68
CA PHE A 135 -17.88 8.74 3.25
C PHE A 135 -18.84 9.33 2.22
N GLN A 136 -18.65 9.06 0.93
CA GLN A 136 -19.42 9.68 -0.14
C GLN A 136 -20.68 8.87 -0.44
N GLN A 137 -21.77 9.57 -0.74
CA GLN A 137 -22.91 9.00 -1.45
C GLN A 137 -22.82 9.41 -2.93
N ASP A 138 -22.86 8.44 -3.84
CA ASP A 138 -22.84 8.68 -5.29
C ASP A 138 -23.90 7.85 -6.02
N TYR A 139 -23.80 7.78 -7.36
CA TYR A 139 -24.75 7.04 -8.20
C TYR A 139 -24.73 5.51 -7.96
N GLU A 140 -23.69 4.96 -7.32
CA GLU A 140 -23.58 3.56 -6.92
C GLU A 140 -24.05 3.31 -5.47
N GLY A 141 -24.56 4.34 -4.79
CA GLY A 141 -25.26 4.23 -3.52
C GLY A 141 -24.58 4.90 -2.34
N ASP A 142 -25.04 4.58 -1.14
CA ASP A 142 -24.54 5.12 0.12
C ASP A 142 -23.36 4.29 0.65
N HIS A 143 -22.15 4.70 0.28
CA HIS A 143 -20.93 4.01 0.71
C HIS A 143 -20.67 4.17 2.21
N SER A 144 -21.04 5.32 2.78
CA SER A 144 -20.92 5.61 4.21
C SER A 144 -21.66 4.55 5.03
N ARG A 145 -22.93 4.31 4.70
CA ARG A 145 -23.72 3.27 5.36
C ARG A 145 -23.11 1.88 5.17
N HIS A 146 -22.58 1.56 3.99
CA HIS A 146 -21.94 0.27 3.76
C HIS A 146 -20.72 0.04 4.68
N PHE A 147 -19.77 0.98 4.72
CA PHE A 147 -18.58 0.85 5.55
C PHE A 147 -18.87 0.95 7.05
N LEU A 148 -19.79 1.82 7.47
CA LEU A 148 -20.23 1.89 8.86
C LEU A 148 -20.86 0.57 9.31
N ASN A 149 -21.67 -0.06 8.46
CA ASN A 149 -22.27 -1.37 8.75
C ASN A 149 -21.21 -2.47 8.88
N ILE A 150 -20.12 -2.44 8.10
CA ILE A 150 -19.01 -3.39 8.24
C ILE A 150 -18.39 -3.25 9.62
N VAL A 151 -18.01 -2.04 10.03
CA VAL A 151 -17.34 -1.81 11.32
C VAL A 151 -18.29 -2.14 12.49
N LYS A 152 -19.55 -1.72 12.40
CA LYS A 152 -20.56 -1.96 13.44
C LYS A 152 -20.84 -3.45 13.67
N ASN A 153 -20.84 -4.26 12.61
CA ASN A 153 -21.19 -5.67 12.68
C ASN A 153 -19.96 -6.61 12.67
N PHE A 154 -18.73 -6.07 12.77
CA PHE A 154 -17.48 -6.84 12.63
C PHE A 154 -17.37 -8.01 13.64
N GLY A 155 -18.12 -7.95 14.73
CA GLY A 155 -18.30 -9.05 15.69
C GLY A 155 -17.20 -9.16 16.75
N ARG A 156 -16.22 -8.26 16.72
CA ARG A 156 -15.09 -8.21 17.67
C ARG A 156 -14.52 -6.79 17.80
N PRO A 157 -13.92 -6.43 18.96
CA PRO A 157 -13.27 -5.14 19.14
C PRO A 157 -12.13 -4.94 18.13
N ILE A 158 -11.99 -3.74 17.58
CA ILE A 158 -10.95 -3.40 16.59
C ILE A 158 -9.90 -2.54 17.28
N ASP A 159 -8.66 -3.02 17.32
CA ASP A 159 -7.54 -2.24 17.88
C ASP A 159 -7.09 -1.17 16.89
N LEU A 160 -6.99 -1.53 15.61
CA LEU A 160 -6.54 -0.65 14.54
C LEU A 160 -7.47 -0.76 13.33
N LEU A 161 -8.22 0.31 13.05
CA LEU A 161 -8.97 0.48 11.81
C LEU A 161 -8.17 1.37 10.86
N VAL A 162 -7.84 0.88 9.67
CA VAL A 162 -7.23 1.68 8.61
C VAL A 162 -8.22 1.86 7.47
N ILE A 163 -8.41 3.10 7.06
CA ILE A 163 -9.32 3.50 5.99
C ILE A 163 -8.47 4.13 4.89
N ARG A 164 -8.46 3.52 3.71
CA ARG A 164 -7.70 4.04 2.56
C ARG A 164 -8.51 3.95 1.28
N TYR A 165 -8.56 5.02 0.53
CA TYR A 165 -9.37 5.10 -0.67
C TYR A 165 -8.72 6.05 -1.67
N ALA A 166 -8.80 5.69 -2.94
CA ALA A 166 -8.46 6.57 -4.02
C ALA A 166 -9.51 7.67 -4.17
N THR A 167 -9.07 8.91 -4.38
CA THR A 167 -9.93 10.09 -4.55
C THR A 167 -10.35 10.35 -6.00
N HIS A 168 -10.05 9.44 -6.93
CA HIS A 168 -10.30 9.64 -8.37
C HIS A 168 -11.77 9.94 -8.73
N ARG A 169 -12.74 9.50 -7.91
CA ARG A 169 -14.16 9.85 -8.10
C ARG A 169 -14.53 11.26 -7.71
N ILE A 170 -13.75 11.90 -6.83
CA ILE A 170 -14.07 13.22 -6.28
C ILE A 170 -13.10 14.31 -6.72
N VAL A 171 -11.90 13.95 -7.20
CA VAL A 171 -10.82 14.91 -7.50
C VAL A 171 -11.22 15.97 -8.53
N ASP A 172 -12.09 15.62 -9.46
CA ASP A 172 -12.56 16.53 -10.51
C ASP A 172 -13.85 17.30 -10.12
N ASP A 173 -14.56 16.88 -9.05
CA ASP A 173 -15.76 17.56 -8.56
C ASP A 173 -15.42 18.68 -7.55
N LYS A 174 -14.99 19.82 -8.11
CA LYS A 174 -14.64 21.00 -7.33
C LYS A 174 -15.79 21.53 -6.46
N ASN A 175 -17.04 21.33 -6.89
CA ASN A 175 -18.21 21.81 -6.15
C ASN A 175 -18.43 20.94 -4.90
N TYR A 176 -18.37 19.61 -5.06
CA TYR A 176 -18.45 18.67 -3.95
C TYR A 176 -17.33 18.89 -2.93
N ILE A 177 -16.07 19.01 -3.39
CA ILE A 177 -14.91 19.26 -2.51
C ILE A 177 -15.12 20.53 -1.68
N LYS A 178 -15.60 21.61 -2.31
CA LYS A 178 -15.76 22.91 -1.65
C LYS A 178 -16.92 22.92 -0.65
N ASN A 179 -18.03 22.29 -0.97
CA ASN A 179 -19.30 22.54 -0.27
C ASN A 179 -19.82 21.36 0.56
N HIS A 180 -19.44 20.11 0.24
CA HIS A 180 -20.09 18.92 0.79
C HIS A 180 -19.11 17.95 1.46
N MET A 181 -17.94 17.72 0.85
CA MET A 181 -16.97 16.70 1.28
C MET A 181 -16.62 16.80 2.78
N ARG A 182 -16.44 18.01 3.32
CA ARG A 182 -16.13 18.20 4.74
C ARG A 182 -17.22 17.63 5.65
N THR A 183 -18.48 17.93 5.35
CA THR A 183 -19.63 17.52 6.16
C THR A 183 -19.79 16.00 6.11
N ASP A 184 -19.74 15.41 4.92
CA ASP A 184 -19.89 13.96 4.72
C ASP A 184 -18.77 13.18 5.41
N MET A 185 -17.52 13.64 5.22
CA MET A 185 -16.35 13.04 5.86
C MET A 185 -16.43 13.17 7.39
N GLN A 186 -16.76 14.35 7.92
CA GLN A 186 -16.90 14.55 9.36
C GLN A 186 -17.99 13.64 9.95
N TYR A 187 -19.16 13.56 9.31
CA TYR A 187 -20.24 12.68 9.74
C TYR A 187 -19.80 11.21 9.78
N PHE A 188 -19.13 10.71 8.74
CA PHE A 188 -18.65 9.34 8.68
C PHE A 188 -17.68 9.02 9.85
N PHE A 189 -16.70 9.89 10.10
CA PHE A 189 -15.73 9.68 11.19
C PHE A 189 -16.32 9.91 12.58
N ASP A 190 -17.31 10.79 12.73
CA ASP A 190 -18.08 10.92 13.97
C ASP A 190 -18.80 9.61 14.30
N GLN A 191 -19.46 9.00 13.32
CA GLN A 191 -20.12 7.70 13.52
C GLN A 191 -19.11 6.59 13.85
N LEU A 192 -17.97 6.53 13.17
CA LEU A 192 -16.91 5.56 13.50
C LEU A 192 -16.36 5.75 14.91
N SER A 193 -16.25 6.99 15.39
CA SER A 193 -15.71 7.29 16.72
C SER A 193 -16.58 6.73 17.86
N LEU A 194 -17.88 6.54 17.60
CA LEU A 194 -18.84 5.95 18.55
C LEU A 194 -18.73 4.41 18.62
N LEU A 195 -18.04 3.77 17.68
CA LEU A 195 -17.88 2.31 17.63
C LEU A 195 -16.71 1.85 18.52
N PRO A 196 -16.65 0.56 18.91
CA PRO A 196 -15.59 -0.02 19.73
C PRO A 196 -14.28 -0.23 18.92
N VAL A 197 -13.80 0.86 18.33
CA VAL A 197 -12.51 0.99 17.65
C VAL A 197 -11.58 1.80 18.56
N LYS A 198 -10.36 1.32 18.80
CA LYS A 198 -9.37 2.03 19.63
C LYS A 198 -8.67 3.14 18.84
N LYS A 199 -8.13 2.82 17.66
CA LYS A 199 -7.44 3.77 16.79
C LYS A 199 -7.95 3.69 15.36
N ILE A 200 -8.14 4.86 14.73
CA ILE A 200 -8.53 4.99 13.33
C ILE A 200 -7.40 5.71 12.58
N ILE A 201 -6.92 5.13 11.49
CA ILE A 201 -5.98 5.78 10.58
C ILE A 201 -6.69 6.01 9.25
N THR A 202 -6.60 7.24 8.73
CA THR A 202 -7.03 7.56 7.36
C THR A 202 -5.90 8.20 6.57
N GLY A 203 -6.02 8.18 5.24
CA GLY A 203 -5.02 8.69 4.32
C GLY A 203 -5.23 10.14 3.89
N TYR A 204 -4.13 10.83 3.57
CA TYR A 204 -4.16 11.90 2.57
C TYR A 204 -4.38 11.34 1.17
N THR A 205 -4.62 12.23 0.22
CA THR A 205 -4.85 11.87 -1.18
C THR A 205 -3.64 11.17 -1.79
N GLU A 206 -3.88 10.10 -2.55
CA GLU A 206 -2.85 9.31 -3.21
C GLU A 206 -2.06 10.11 -4.26
N TYR A 207 -0.74 9.89 -4.33
CA TYR A 207 0.08 10.40 -5.43
C TYR A 207 -0.01 9.45 -6.63
N LYS A 208 -0.41 10.02 -7.77
CA LYS A 208 -0.60 9.32 -9.05
C LYS A 208 0.51 9.66 -10.03
N ALA A 209 1.02 8.64 -10.72
CA ALA A 209 1.86 8.77 -11.89
C ALA A 209 1.05 9.33 -13.09
N ASN A 210 1.69 9.42 -14.26
CA ASN A 210 0.99 9.79 -15.48
C ASN A 210 -0.14 8.78 -15.78
N ARG A 211 -1.32 9.23 -16.21
CA ARG A 211 -2.47 8.36 -16.53
C ARG A 211 -2.15 7.29 -17.57
N ASP A 212 -1.19 7.55 -18.45
CA ASP A 212 -0.76 6.58 -19.46
C ASP A 212 0.20 5.53 -18.91
N TYR A 213 0.69 5.66 -17.67
CA TYR A 213 1.60 4.68 -17.09
C TYR A 213 0.87 3.40 -16.67
N ASN A 214 1.42 2.26 -17.07
CA ASN A 214 1.07 0.93 -16.58
C ASN A 214 2.23 -0.06 -16.72
N ALA A 215 2.07 -1.23 -16.09
CA ALA A 215 3.08 -2.29 -16.11
C ALA A 215 3.45 -2.73 -17.54
N GLU A 216 2.50 -2.81 -18.48
CA GLU A 216 2.78 -3.20 -19.87
C GLU A 216 3.69 -2.21 -20.59
N ILE A 217 3.47 -0.91 -20.37
CA ILE A 217 4.30 0.17 -20.94
C ILE A 217 5.70 0.15 -20.34
N LEU A 218 5.82 -0.11 -19.04
CA LEU A 218 7.13 -0.32 -18.40
C LEU A 218 7.85 -1.52 -19.00
N GLN A 219 7.18 -2.67 -19.09
CA GLN A 219 7.76 -3.90 -19.66
C GLN A 219 8.22 -3.70 -21.11
N LYS A 220 7.44 -2.98 -21.91
CA LYS A 220 7.80 -2.64 -23.29
C LYS A 220 9.07 -1.79 -23.32
N ALA A 221 9.15 -0.75 -22.49
CA ALA A 221 10.34 0.10 -22.39
C ALA A 221 11.57 -0.71 -21.95
N GLN A 222 11.42 -1.59 -20.97
CA GLN A 222 12.49 -2.48 -20.51
C GLN A 222 12.98 -3.41 -21.63
N ARG A 223 12.08 -4.11 -22.32
CA ARG A 223 12.44 -4.99 -23.44
C ARG A 223 13.10 -4.23 -24.60
N ALA A 224 12.79 -2.95 -24.76
CA ALA A 224 13.41 -2.06 -25.74
C ALA A 224 14.70 -1.38 -25.24
N ASN A 225 15.16 -1.67 -24.02
CA ASN A 225 16.29 -1.01 -23.35
C ASN A 225 16.16 0.52 -23.27
N GLU A 226 14.93 1.02 -23.11
CA GLU A 226 14.65 2.44 -22.92
C GLU A 226 14.88 2.87 -21.47
N ASP A 227 15.19 4.16 -21.24
CA ASP A 227 15.25 4.73 -19.91
C ASP A 227 13.86 4.69 -19.23
N THR A 228 13.74 3.90 -18.17
CA THR A 228 12.52 3.74 -17.38
C THR A 228 12.33 4.86 -16.35
N SER A 229 13.36 5.68 -16.10
CA SER A 229 13.28 6.79 -15.14
C SER A 229 12.25 7.84 -15.55
N LYS A 230 11.92 7.92 -16.84
CA LYS A 230 10.88 8.77 -17.43
C LYS A 230 9.47 8.54 -16.87
N PHE A 231 9.23 7.39 -16.24
CA PHE A 231 7.95 7.08 -15.61
C PHE A 231 7.80 7.69 -14.21
N ASN A 232 8.90 8.13 -13.61
CA ASN A 232 8.88 8.87 -12.35
C ASN A 232 8.27 10.26 -12.55
N PHE A 233 7.67 10.81 -11.51
CA PHE A 233 6.86 12.03 -11.62
C PHE A 233 7.18 13.06 -10.54
N SER A 234 6.79 14.30 -10.76
CA SER A 234 7.12 15.41 -9.84
C SER A 234 6.30 15.34 -8.54
N TYR A 235 7.01 15.44 -7.42
CA TYR A 235 6.41 15.49 -6.09
C TYR A 235 5.59 16.77 -5.88
N LYS A 236 6.12 17.93 -6.29
CA LYS A 236 5.46 19.23 -6.23
C LYS A 236 4.16 19.22 -7.03
N LYS A 237 4.19 18.73 -8.27
CA LYS A 237 2.97 18.62 -9.09
C LYS A 237 1.93 17.70 -8.45
N ALA A 238 2.35 16.57 -7.87
CA ALA A 238 1.45 15.66 -7.17
C ALA A 238 0.79 16.34 -5.96
N ARG A 239 1.56 17.09 -5.17
CA ARG A 239 1.06 17.88 -4.04
C ARG A 239 0.12 19.01 -4.45
N GLU A 240 0.46 19.76 -5.50
CA GLU A 240 -0.37 20.85 -6.02
C GLU A 240 -1.74 20.35 -6.47
N ARG A 241 -1.76 19.22 -7.19
CA ARG A 241 -3.01 18.55 -7.61
C ARG A 241 -3.86 18.13 -6.42
N ASN A 242 -3.24 17.58 -5.38
CA ASN A 242 -3.95 17.02 -4.23
C ASN A 242 -4.35 18.07 -3.19
N LEU A 243 -3.73 19.26 -3.21
CA LEU A 243 -3.90 20.31 -2.21
C LEU A 243 -5.36 20.67 -1.88
N PRO A 244 -6.30 20.79 -2.84
CA PRO A 244 -7.69 21.10 -2.51
C PRO A 244 -8.36 20.04 -1.63
N LEU A 245 -8.14 18.75 -1.95
CA LEU A 245 -8.65 17.62 -1.19
C LEU A 245 -7.96 17.51 0.17
N ASP A 246 -6.62 17.60 0.18
CA ASP A 246 -5.84 17.46 1.41
C ASP A 246 -6.13 18.56 2.43
N LYS A 247 -6.48 19.77 1.96
CA LYS A 247 -6.98 20.85 2.83
C LYS A 247 -8.27 20.42 3.53
N VAL A 248 -9.23 19.84 2.82
CA VAL A 248 -10.47 19.35 3.45
C VAL A 248 -10.18 18.20 4.41
N ILE A 249 -9.39 17.20 4.00
CA ILE A 249 -8.99 16.06 4.82
C ILE A 249 -8.34 16.53 6.13
N SER A 250 -7.44 17.52 6.06
CA SER A 250 -6.74 18.06 7.23
C SER A 250 -7.65 18.74 8.27
N THR A 251 -8.90 19.07 7.91
CA THR A 251 -9.86 19.69 8.84
C THR A 251 -10.67 18.68 9.64
N LEU A 252 -10.49 17.38 9.39
CA LEU A 252 -11.19 16.31 10.11
C LEU A 252 -10.90 16.40 11.62
N LYS A 253 -11.97 16.42 12.41
CA LYS A 253 -11.88 16.38 13.88
C LYS A 253 -12.35 15.02 14.38
N CYS A 254 -11.44 14.22 14.91
CA CYS A 254 -11.77 12.92 15.48
C CYS A 254 -10.66 12.49 16.43
N ASP A 255 -10.98 12.33 17.73
CA ASP A 255 -9.98 12.10 18.78
C ASP A 255 -9.26 10.75 18.63
N LYS A 256 -9.96 9.76 18.07
CA LYS A 256 -9.39 8.43 17.77
C LYS A 256 -8.64 8.40 16.45
N CYS A 257 -8.77 9.43 15.62
CA CYS A 257 -8.26 9.44 14.27
C CYS A 257 -6.83 9.95 14.18
N SER A 258 -6.10 9.48 13.19
CA SER A 258 -4.88 10.11 12.74
C SER A 258 -4.78 10.04 11.23
N ILE A 259 -4.29 11.12 10.63
CA ILE A 259 -4.16 11.23 9.18
C ILE A 259 -2.69 10.93 8.83
N TYR A 260 -2.49 10.07 7.85
CA TYR A 260 -1.17 9.61 7.44
C TYR A 260 -1.02 9.71 5.91
N ASP A 261 0.14 10.19 5.44
CA ASP A 261 0.45 10.23 4.02
C ASP A 261 1.11 8.91 3.60
N PHE A 262 0.31 7.97 3.08
CA PHE A 262 0.78 6.67 2.58
C PHE A 262 1.68 6.78 1.34
N SER A 263 1.61 7.88 0.60
CA SER A 263 2.33 8.03 -0.67
C SER A 263 3.70 8.69 -0.49
N ARG A 264 3.94 9.35 0.66
CA ARG A 264 5.19 10.07 0.93
C ARG A 264 6.44 9.20 0.81
N THR A 265 6.34 7.90 1.13
CA THR A 265 7.51 7.00 1.14
C THR A 265 8.15 6.83 -0.24
N PHE A 266 7.40 7.13 -1.30
CA PHE A 266 7.88 7.03 -2.68
C PHE A 266 8.47 8.33 -3.20
N CYS A 267 8.39 9.42 -2.42
CA CYS A 267 8.70 10.76 -2.88
C CYS A 267 9.82 11.42 -2.08
N ASN A 268 10.65 12.18 -2.78
CA ASN A 268 11.72 12.99 -2.22
C ASN A 268 11.47 14.47 -2.55
N SER A 269 11.34 15.27 -1.49
CA SER A 269 11.06 16.71 -1.59
C SER A 269 12.25 17.53 -2.08
N ILE A 270 13.48 17.04 -1.86
CA ILE A 270 14.73 17.71 -2.27
C ILE A 270 14.91 17.57 -3.77
N THR A 271 14.71 16.36 -4.31
CA THR A 271 14.87 16.08 -5.75
C THR A 271 13.60 16.31 -6.56
N ASP A 272 12.50 16.71 -5.91
CA ASP A 272 11.17 16.84 -6.52
C ASP A 272 10.72 15.58 -7.31
N LYS A 273 11.00 14.39 -6.77
CA LYS A 273 10.80 13.12 -7.50
C LYS A 273 9.95 12.17 -6.67
N CYS A 274 8.93 11.59 -7.29
CA CYS A 274 8.23 10.40 -6.83
C CYS A 274 8.56 9.23 -7.74
N ASN A 275 8.92 8.10 -7.14
CA ASN A 275 9.32 6.90 -7.84
C ASN A 275 8.10 6.04 -8.20
N ALA A 276 7.79 5.96 -9.50
CA ALA A 276 6.91 4.93 -10.04
C ALA A 276 7.70 3.63 -10.30
N VAL A 277 9.01 3.76 -10.56
CA VAL A 277 9.96 2.67 -10.83
C VAL A 277 11.27 2.99 -10.11
N LEU A 278 11.87 1.97 -9.49
CA LEU A 278 13.19 2.07 -8.86
C LEU A 278 14.31 2.21 -9.91
N GLU A 279 15.48 2.62 -9.48
CA GLU A 279 16.65 2.78 -10.35
C GLU A 279 17.09 1.47 -11.00
N ASN A 280 16.90 0.34 -10.31
CA ASN A 280 17.13 -1.00 -10.85
C ASN A 280 15.99 -1.52 -11.74
N GLY A 281 14.98 -0.70 -12.06
CA GLY A 281 13.88 -1.07 -12.95
C GLY A 281 12.73 -1.84 -12.30
N VAL A 282 12.79 -2.16 -11.00
CA VAL A 282 11.67 -2.80 -10.30
C VAL A 282 10.53 -1.79 -10.13
N MET A 283 9.30 -2.21 -10.46
CA MET A 283 8.15 -1.31 -10.40
C MET A 283 7.63 -1.11 -8.97
N ILE A 284 7.36 0.15 -8.61
CA ILE A 284 6.63 0.52 -7.40
C ILE A 284 5.14 0.62 -7.69
N TYR A 285 4.77 1.16 -8.85
CA TYR A 285 3.39 1.29 -9.31
C TYR A 285 3.14 0.29 -10.43
N TRP A 286 2.00 -0.42 -10.41
CA TRP A 286 1.62 -1.33 -11.51
C TRP A 286 0.64 -0.69 -12.50
N ASP A 287 -0.02 0.40 -12.10
CA ASP A 287 -0.70 1.35 -12.98
C ASP A 287 -0.48 2.79 -12.49
N TYR A 288 -1.17 3.77 -13.05
CA TYR A 288 -0.97 5.17 -12.67
C TYR A 288 -1.33 5.51 -11.20
N MET A 289 -1.94 4.60 -10.44
CA MET A 289 -2.48 4.87 -9.10
C MET A 289 -2.15 3.81 -8.06
N HIS A 290 -2.10 2.55 -8.45
CA HIS A 290 -1.94 1.41 -7.56
C HIS A 290 -0.48 0.99 -7.44
N VAL A 291 -0.11 0.63 -6.21
CA VAL A 291 1.22 0.20 -5.82
C VAL A 291 1.33 -1.32 -5.94
N SER A 292 2.45 -1.80 -6.48
CA SER A 292 2.77 -3.22 -6.61
C SER A 292 3.02 -3.86 -5.24
N ALA A 293 2.94 -5.18 -5.13
CA ALA A 293 3.30 -5.87 -3.89
C ALA A 293 4.71 -5.50 -3.39
N PHE A 294 5.65 -5.21 -4.30
CA PHE A 294 6.99 -4.74 -3.95
C PHE A 294 6.96 -3.32 -3.37
N GLY A 295 6.23 -2.39 -4.01
CA GLY A 295 6.03 -1.04 -3.49
C GLY A 295 5.28 -1.03 -2.15
N SER A 296 4.41 -2.00 -1.90
CA SER A 296 3.66 -2.17 -0.66
C SER A 296 4.56 -2.40 0.56
N PHE A 297 5.75 -3.01 0.40
CA PHE A 297 6.67 -3.22 1.51
C PHE A 297 7.28 -1.91 2.02
N PHE A 298 7.67 -1.00 1.12
CA PHE A 298 8.09 0.36 1.51
C PHE A 298 7.00 1.09 2.30
N MET A 299 5.75 0.98 1.82
CA MET A 299 4.60 1.60 2.49
C MET A 299 4.35 1.00 3.87
N ALA A 300 4.46 -0.32 4.01
CA ALA A 300 4.32 -1.00 5.29
C ALA A 300 5.41 -0.57 6.27
N ASP A 301 6.67 -0.46 5.84
CA ASP A 301 7.80 -0.09 6.71
C ASP A 301 7.68 1.35 7.25
N ASP A 302 7.32 2.32 6.40
CA ASP A 302 7.07 3.69 6.85
C ASP A 302 5.80 3.76 7.73
N PHE A 303 4.77 2.98 7.42
CA PHE A 303 3.54 2.94 8.22
C PHE A 303 3.76 2.33 9.61
N ILE A 304 4.50 1.22 9.71
CA ILE A 304 4.91 0.61 10.98
C ILE A 304 5.73 1.61 11.81
N SER A 305 6.68 2.30 11.18
CA SER A 305 7.46 3.36 11.82
C SER A 305 6.58 4.52 12.31
N TYR A 306 5.53 4.85 11.57
CA TYR A 306 4.52 5.81 12.00
C TYR A 306 3.72 5.31 13.20
N LEU A 307 3.22 4.07 13.19
CA LEU A 307 2.45 3.49 14.29
C LEU A 307 3.23 3.48 15.61
N ARG A 308 4.55 3.19 15.56
CA ARG A 308 5.44 3.30 16.73
C ARG A 308 5.49 4.71 17.28
N ARG A 309 5.64 5.72 16.42
CA ARG A 309 5.70 7.14 16.83
C ARG A 309 4.43 7.65 17.50
N ILE A 310 3.28 7.07 17.16
CA ILE A 310 1.99 7.42 17.75
C ILE A 310 1.55 6.45 18.86
N ASN A 311 2.44 5.58 19.33
CA ASN A 311 2.24 4.61 20.41
C ASN A 311 1.03 3.67 20.18
N VAL A 312 0.85 3.21 18.93
CA VAL A 312 -0.12 2.14 18.62
C VAL A 312 0.51 0.76 18.77
N ILE A 313 1.81 0.67 18.48
CA ILE A 313 2.67 -0.53 18.59
C ILE A 313 4.02 -0.17 19.18
#